data_AF-A0A9E2U6R5-F1
#
_entry.id   AF-A0A9E2U6R5-F1
#
_cell.length_a   1.000
_cell.length_b   1.000
_cell.length_c   1.000
_cell.angle_alpha   90.00
_cell.angle_beta   90.00
_cell.angle_gamma   90.00
#
_symmetry.space_group_name_H-M   'P 1'
#
loop_
_entity.id
_entity.type
_entity.pdbx_description
1 polymer ?
#
loop_
_entity_poly.entity_id
_entity_poly.type
_entity_poly.pdbx_seq_one_letter_code
_entity_poly.pdbx_strand_id
1 'polypeptide(L)'
;MSIDEVVIAVPGIPRGPEGPVFREPWEAQAFAMTLALHDRGLFSWSEWTAVLSDEIKRAQAKGDPDTGETYYRHWLAALERVVAERRITDITTLVRCRVAWARAAERTPHGSPIVLSAEDFAP
;
A
#
# COMPACT_ATOMS: atom_id res chain seq x y z
N MET A 1 -5.75 17.08 7.63
CA MET A 1 -6.97 16.76 6.84
C MET A 1 -7.82 15.79 7.65
N SER A 2 -9.15 15.91 7.62
CA SER A 2 -10.05 14.94 8.28
C SER A 2 -10.19 13.65 7.45
N ILE A 3 -10.48 12.51 8.09
CA ILE A 3 -10.78 11.25 7.39
C ILE A 3 -11.94 11.42 6.40
N ASP A 4 -12.93 12.26 6.74
CA ASP A 4 -14.07 12.54 5.89
C ASP A 4 -13.69 13.20 4.55
N GLU A 5 -12.67 14.08 4.55
CA GLU A 5 -12.20 14.75 3.33
C GLU A 5 -11.51 13.76 2.39
N VAL A 6 -10.78 12.79 2.93
CA VAL A 6 -10.13 11.71 2.17
C VAL A 6 -11.18 10.81 1.52
N VAL A 7 -12.23 10.47 2.28
CA VAL A 7 -13.32 9.60 1.82
C VAL A 7 -14.10 10.21 0.67
N ILE A 8 -14.19 11.54 0.61
CA ILE A 8 -14.77 12.29 -0.51
C ILE A 8 -13.81 12.34 -1.70
N ALA A 9 -12.52 12.55 -1.45
CA ALA A 9 -11.51 12.73 -2.49
C ALA A 9 -11.15 11.44 -3.24
N VAL A 10 -11.33 10.27 -2.63
CA VAL A 10 -10.97 8.97 -3.21
C VAL A 10 -12.22 8.11 -3.46
N PRO A 11 -12.63 7.94 -4.73
CA PRO A 11 -13.76 7.09 -5.09
C PRO A 11 -13.50 5.61 -4.72
N GLY A 12 -14.51 4.94 -4.16
CA GLY A 12 -14.52 3.48 -4.01
C GLY A 12 -13.85 2.89 -2.77
N ILE A 13 -13.41 3.69 -1.80
CA ILE A 13 -12.93 3.15 -0.51
C ILE A 13 -14.05 2.36 0.18
N PRO A 14 -13.83 1.09 0.61
CA PRO A 14 -14.79 0.32 1.40
C PRO A 14 -15.15 1.03 2.71
N ARG A 15 -16.46 1.18 3.01
CA ARG A 15 -16.93 1.98 4.16
C ARG A 15 -17.88 1.20 5.07
N GLY A 16 -17.76 1.50 6.35
CA GLY A 16 -18.73 1.18 7.39
C GLY A 16 -19.34 2.46 7.96
N PRO A 17 -20.16 2.36 9.02
CA PRO A 17 -20.83 3.52 9.63
C PRO A 17 -19.86 4.57 10.21
N GLU A 18 -18.64 4.17 10.55
CA GLU A 18 -17.64 4.95 11.29
C GLU A 18 -16.42 5.36 10.44
N GLY A 19 -16.39 5.02 9.14
CA GLY A 19 -15.27 5.35 8.24
C GLY A 19 -14.77 4.18 7.37
N PRO A 20 -13.50 4.26 6.89
CA PRO A 20 -12.89 3.19 6.11
C PRO A 20 -12.83 1.88 6.90
N VAL A 21 -13.21 0.77 6.24
CA VAL A 21 -13.14 -0.57 6.84
C VAL A 21 -11.86 -1.24 6.38
N PHE A 22 -11.16 -1.85 7.33
CA PHE A 22 -9.94 -2.62 7.10
C PHE A 22 -10.18 -4.06 7.56
N ARG A 23 -9.92 -5.02 6.68
CA ARG A 23 -10.01 -6.47 6.95
C ARG A 23 -8.78 -6.99 7.67
N GLU A 24 -7.64 -6.37 7.39
CA GLU A 24 -6.34 -6.76 7.91
C GLU A 24 -5.56 -5.52 8.40
N PRO A 25 -4.70 -5.63 9.43
CA PRO A 25 -3.95 -4.49 9.96
C PRO A 25 -3.09 -3.75 8.92
N TRP A 26 -2.57 -4.46 7.91
CA TRP A 26 -1.73 -3.87 6.88
C TRP A 26 -2.51 -2.91 5.96
N GLU A 27 -3.83 -3.10 5.80
CA GLU A 27 -4.67 -2.22 4.98
C GLU A 27 -4.75 -0.82 5.60
N ALA A 28 -4.93 -0.76 6.93
CA ALA A 28 -4.91 0.47 7.69
C ALA A 28 -3.55 1.16 7.62
N GLN A 29 -2.46 0.39 7.66
CA GLN A 29 -1.10 0.93 7.54
C GLN A 29 -0.85 1.52 6.14
N ALA A 30 -1.26 0.83 5.07
CA ALA A 30 -1.14 1.32 3.70
C ALA A 30 -1.94 2.62 3.50
N PHE A 31 -3.17 2.68 4.01
CA PHE A 31 -3.99 3.88 4.01
C PHE A 31 -3.31 5.04 4.76
N ALA A 32 -2.84 4.80 5.99
CA ALA A 32 -2.16 5.81 6.79
C ALA A 32 -0.88 6.33 6.14
N MET A 33 -0.10 5.46 5.48
CA MET A 33 1.09 5.88 4.72
C MET A 33 0.73 6.78 3.54
N THR A 34 -0.32 6.44 2.77
CA THR A 34 -0.81 7.30 1.69
C THR A 34 -1.16 8.69 2.19
N LEU A 35 -1.90 8.79 3.31
CA LEU A 35 -2.23 10.08 3.92
C LEU A 35 -0.98 10.85 4.36
N ALA A 36 -0.06 10.18 5.03
CA ALA A 36 1.14 10.80 5.55
C ALA A 36 2.08 11.30 4.44
N LEU A 37 2.06 10.69 3.25
CA LEU A 37 2.83 11.16 2.09
C LEU A 37 2.11 12.30 1.36
N HIS A 38 0.79 12.22 1.22
CA HIS A 38 -0.03 13.30 0.68
C HIS A 38 0.09 14.58 1.52
N ASP A 39 -0.02 14.48 2.85
CA ASP A 39 0.08 15.62 3.77
C ASP A 39 1.47 16.29 3.73
N ARG A 40 2.49 15.55 3.29
CA ARG A 40 3.84 16.08 3.02
C ARG A 40 4.00 16.69 1.63
N GLY A 41 2.94 16.73 0.82
CA GLY A 41 2.93 17.29 -0.53
C GLY A 41 3.67 16.46 -1.57
N LEU A 42 3.90 15.17 -1.31
CA LEU A 42 4.68 14.31 -2.22
C LEU A 42 3.91 13.91 -3.49
N PHE A 43 2.58 13.99 -3.45
CA PHE A 43 1.68 13.86 -4.58
C PHE A 43 0.34 14.54 -4.24
N SER A 44 -0.45 14.88 -5.26
CA SER A 44 -1.82 15.36 -5.09
C SER A 44 -2.83 14.21 -5.12
N TRP A 45 -4.03 14.43 -4.59
CA TRP A 45 -5.12 13.47 -4.71
C TRP A 45 -5.51 13.15 -6.15
N SER A 46 -5.39 14.10 -7.09
CA SER A 46 -5.69 13.83 -8.50
C SER A 46 -4.69 12.85 -9.11
N GLU A 47 -3.41 12.98 -8.75
CA GLU A 47 -2.36 12.05 -9.18
C GLU A 47 -2.56 10.67 -8.54
N TRP A 48 -2.85 10.63 -7.23
CA TRP A 48 -3.18 9.40 -6.53
C TRP A 48 -4.33 8.65 -7.21
N THR A 49 -5.46 9.32 -7.44
CA THR A 49 -6.64 8.72 -8.05
C THR A 49 -6.36 8.24 -9.48
N ALA A 50 -5.54 8.96 -10.24
CA ALA A 50 -5.13 8.53 -11.58
C ALA A 50 -4.31 7.22 -11.52
N VAL A 51 -3.33 7.13 -10.63
CA VAL A 51 -2.50 5.93 -10.48
C VAL A 51 -3.31 4.75 -9.95
N LEU A 52 -4.13 4.97 -8.91
CA LEU A 52 -5.00 3.91 -8.35
C LEU A 52 -5.97 3.37 -9.39
N SER A 53 -6.59 4.24 -10.18
CA SER A 53 -7.51 3.81 -11.25
C SER A 53 -6.81 2.98 -12.33
N ASP A 54 -5.56 3.31 -12.67
CA ASP A 54 -4.77 2.53 -13.64
C ASP A 54 -4.41 1.15 -13.07
N GLU A 55 -4.02 1.06 -11.79
CA GLU A 55 -3.73 -0.24 -11.15
C GLU A 55 -4.97 -1.13 -11.04
N ILE A 56 -6.14 -0.58 -10.71
CA ILE A 56 -7.41 -1.33 -10.71
C ILE A 56 -7.73 -1.85 -12.11
N LYS A 57 -7.64 -1.00 -13.15
CA LYS A 57 -7.88 -1.42 -14.54
C LYS A 57 -6.91 -2.53 -14.99
N ARG A 58 -5.63 -2.43 -14.62
CA ARG A 58 -4.62 -3.46 -14.92
C ARG A 58 -4.92 -4.78 -14.23
N ALA A 59 -5.42 -4.75 -12.99
CA ALA A 59 -5.80 -5.95 -12.27
C ALA A 59 -7.05 -6.60 -12.86
N GLN A 60 -8.09 -5.81 -13.14
CA GLN A 60 -9.31 -6.27 -13.81
C GLN A 60 -9.00 -6.90 -15.18
N ALA A 61 -8.12 -6.28 -15.97
CA ALA A 61 -7.66 -6.84 -17.25
C ALA A 61 -6.92 -8.19 -17.11
N LYS A 62 -6.37 -8.49 -15.93
CA LYS A 62 -5.73 -9.77 -15.60
C LYS A 62 -6.70 -10.80 -14.99
N GLY A 63 -7.99 -10.49 -14.95
CA GLY A 63 -9.04 -11.38 -14.45
C GLY A 63 -9.36 -11.24 -12.97
N ASP A 64 -8.94 -10.14 -12.32
CA ASP A 64 -9.31 -9.89 -10.93
C ASP A 64 -10.83 -9.63 -10.81
N PRO A 65 -11.56 -10.45 -10.03
CA PRO A 65 -12.99 -10.23 -9.83
C PRO A 65 -13.21 -8.95 -9.02
N ASP A 66 -14.08 -8.07 -9.52
CA ASP A 66 -14.41 -6.78 -8.89
C ASP A 66 -15.33 -6.95 -7.67
N THR A 67 -14.86 -7.69 -6.66
CA THR A 67 -15.57 -7.99 -5.41
C THR A 67 -15.16 -7.07 -4.26
N GLY A 68 -14.16 -6.22 -4.47
CA GLY A 68 -13.59 -5.34 -3.46
C GLY A 68 -12.60 -6.03 -2.51
N GLU A 69 -12.44 -7.35 -2.56
CA GLU A 69 -11.50 -8.09 -1.70
C GLU A 69 -10.02 -7.78 -2.01
N THR A 70 -9.75 -7.33 -3.23
CA THR A 70 -8.42 -6.95 -3.72
C THR A 70 -8.18 -5.45 -3.70
N TYR A 71 -9.15 -4.64 -3.23
CA TYR A 71 -9.06 -3.18 -3.27
C TYR A 71 -7.79 -2.63 -2.63
N TYR A 72 -7.49 -3.03 -1.39
CA TYR A 72 -6.26 -2.57 -0.72
C TYR A 72 -4.97 -3.16 -1.32
N ARG A 73 -5.06 -4.24 -2.10
CA ARG A 73 -3.90 -4.71 -2.89
C ARG A 73 -3.62 -3.75 -4.04
N HIS A 74 -4.65 -3.24 -4.71
CA HIS A 74 -4.47 -2.17 -5.71
C HIS A 74 -4.00 -0.86 -5.07
N TRP A 75 -4.50 -0.55 -3.87
CA TRP A 75 -4.03 0.58 -3.08
C TRP A 75 -2.53 0.49 -2.80
N LEU A 76 -2.05 -0.68 -2.34
CA LEU A 76 -0.64 -0.90 -2.07
C LEU A 76 0.20 -0.83 -3.35
N ALA A 77 -0.26 -1.43 -4.46
CA ALA A 77 0.42 -1.34 -5.75
C ALA A 77 0.52 0.11 -6.25
N ALA A 78 -0.56 0.89 -6.11
CA ALA A 78 -0.58 2.31 -6.44
C ALA A 78 0.40 3.10 -5.56
N LEU A 79 0.45 2.80 -4.26
CA LEU A 79 1.40 3.40 -3.33
C LEU A 79 2.86 3.12 -3.72
N GLU A 80 3.21 1.87 -3.97
CA GLU A 80 4.55 1.46 -4.44
C GLU A 80 4.93 2.19 -5.74
N ARG A 81 3.99 2.34 -6.66
CA ARG A 81 4.20 3.04 -7.93
C ARG A 81 4.40 4.55 -7.75
N VAL A 82 3.54 5.22 -6.96
CA VAL A 82 3.65 6.67 -6.72
C VAL A 82 4.98 7.01 -6.07
N VAL A 83 5.43 6.26 -5.07
CA VAL A 83 6.72 6.54 -4.42
C VAL A 83 7.92 6.31 -5.34
N ALA A 84 7.80 5.37 -6.29
CA ALA A 84 8.81 5.13 -7.32
C ALA A 84 8.84 6.24 -8.38
N GLU A 85 7.69 6.65 -8.91
CA GLU A 85 7.58 7.75 -9.90
C GLU A 85 8.07 9.08 -9.32
N ARG A 86 7.87 9.29 -8.01
CA ARG A 86 8.38 10.45 -7.26
C ARG A 86 9.83 10.36 -6.82
N ARG A 87 10.53 9.25 -7.13
CA ARG A 87 11.93 8.99 -6.73
C ARG A 87 12.19 9.08 -5.23
N ILE A 88 11.17 8.80 -4.41
CA ILE A 88 11.30 8.68 -2.95
C ILE A 88 12.02 7.37 -2.61
N THR A 89 11.74 6.33 -3.39
CA THR A 89 12.46 5.05 -3.44
C THR A 89 12.45 4.53 -4.88
N ASP A 90 13.11 3.42 -5.15
CA ASP A 90 13.02 2.70 -6.42
C ASP A 90 12.48 1.28 -6.23
N ILE A 91 12.09 0.64 -7.34
CA ILE A 91 11.55 -0.72 -7.35
C ILE A 91 12.56 -1.74 -6.82
N THR A 92 13.85 -1.53 -7.07
CA THR A 92 14.92 -2.41 -6.60
C THR A 92 14.98 -2.42 -5.07
N THR A 93 14.83 -1.26 -4.45
CA THR A 93 14.81 -1.11 -2.99
C THR A 93 13.54 -1.69 -2.40
N LEU A 94 12.37 -1.49 -3.02
CA LEU A 94 11.12 -2.14 -2.59
C LEU A 94 11.24 -3.67 -2.63
N VAL A 95 11.76 -4.23 -3.72
CA VAL A 95 12.03 -5.67 -3.85
C VAL A 95 13.04 -6.15 -2.82
N ARG A 96 14.13 -5.39 -2.61
CA ARG A 96 15.16 -5.72 -1.62
C ARG A 96 14.58 -5.79 -0.20
N CYS A 97 13.73 -4.83 0.16
CA CYS A 97 13.02 -4.84 1.45
C CYS A 97 12.06 -6.03 1.56
N ARG A 98 11.30 -6.36 0.50
CA ARG A 98 10.39 -7.51 0.49
C ARG A 98 11.14 -8.82 0.72
N VAL A 99 12.26 -9.02 0.03
CA VAL A 99 13.12 -10.20 0.19
C VAL A 99 13.71 -10.27 1.59
N ALA A 100 14.21 -9.15 2.12
CA ALA A 100 14.77 -9.10 3.47
C ALA A 100 13.71 -9.44 4.54
N TRP A 101 12.49 -8.91 4.42
CA TRP A 101 11.39 -9.27 5.32
C TRP A 101 10.97 -10.73 5.20
N ALA A 102 10.99 -11.31 3.99
CA ALA A 102 10.70 -12.74 3.80
C ALA A 102 11.74 -13.60 4.52
N ARG A 103 13.03 -13.29 4.38
CA ARG A 103 14.11 -13.99 5.09
C ARG A 103 14.01 -13.84 6.61
N ALA A 104 13.73 -12.63 7.09
CA ALA A 104 13.52 -12.36 8.50
C ALA A 104 12.37 -13.22 9.05
N ALA A 105 11.27 -13.34 8.31
CA ALA A 105 10.14 -14.19 8.67
C ALA A 105 10.53 -15.69 8.67
N GLU A 106 11.21 -16.17 7.63
CA GLU A 106 11.64 -17.57 7.49
C GLU A 106 12.55 -18.03 8.63
N ARG A 107 13.49 -17.18 9.06
CA ARG A 107 14.42 -17.53 10.15
C ARG A 107 13.85 -17.32 11.56
N THR A 108 12.67 -16.71 11.68
CA THR A 108 12.06 -16.42 12.99
C THR A 108 11.22 -17.60 13.46
N PRO A 109 11.55 -18.23 14.62
CA PRO A 109 10.72 -19.30 15.16
C PRO A 109 9.28 -18.84 15.43
N HIS A 110 8.31 -19.74 15.21
CA HIS A 110 6.90 -19.45 15.49
C HIS A 110 6.69 -18.94 16.92
N GLY A 111 5.87 -17.90 17.06
CA GLY A 111 5.60 -17.24 18.34
C GLY A 111 6.62 -16.18 18.75
N SER A 112 7.72 -16.00 18.01
CA SER A 112 8.67 -14.91 18.22
C SER A 112 8.39 -13.71 17.31
N PRO A 113 8.67 -12.47 17.74
CA PRO A 113 8.57 -11.29 16.88
C PRO A 113 9.53 -11.38 15.69
N ILE A 114 9.06 -11.03 14.50
CA ILE A 114 9.90 -10.90 13.31
C ILE A 114 10.69 -9.59 13.43
N VAL A 115 12.02 -9.68 13.43
CA VAL A 115 12.92 -8.52 13.51
C VAL A 115 13.83 -8.51 12.30
N LEU A 116 13.77 -7.42 11.55
CA LEU A 116 14.64 -7.17 10.41
C LEU A 116 16.05 -6.81 10.88
N SER A 117 17.07 -7.51 10.37
CA SER A 117 18.49 -7.25 10.63
C SER A 117 19.22 -6.88 9.34
N ALA A 118 20.46 -6.38 9.47
CA ALA A 118 21.29 -6.07 8.31
C ALA A 118 21.62 -7.32 7.46
N GLU A 119 21.68 -8.49 8.08
CA GLU A 119 21.98 -9.76 7.40
C GLU A 119 20.87 -10.19 6.45
N ASP A 120 19.61 -9.81 6.73
CA ASP A 120 18.47 -10.13 5.86
C ASP A 120 18.59 -9.47 4.47
N PHE A 121 19.37 -8.38 4.38
CA PHE A 121 19.66 -7.67 3.13
C PHE A 121 20.87 -8.23 2.36
N ALA A 122 21.62 -9.18 2.92
CA ALA A 122 22.78 -9.79 2.25
C ALA A 122 22.33 -10.58 1.00
N PRO A 123 23.13 -10.67 -0.08
CA PRO A 123 22.74 -11.37 -1.31
C PRO A 123 22.31 -12.83 -1.09
#